data_AF-A0A1V4YP51-F1
#
_entry.id   AF-A0A1V4YP51-F1
#
_cell.length_a   1.000
_cell.length_b   1.000
_cell.length_c   1.000
_cell.angle_alpha   90.00
_cell.angle_beta   90.00
_cell.angle_gamma   90.00
#
_symmetry.space_group_name_H-M   'P 1'
#
loop_
_entity.id
_entity.type
_entity.pdbx_description
1 polymer ?
#
loop_
_entity_poly.entity_id
_entity_poly.type
_entity_poly.pdbx_seq_one_letter_code
_entity_poly.pdbx_strand_id
1 'polypeptide(L)'
;MGKRDKYIDWLTTFILFLIPVILTYQESIIQFVPKEYLYIVSGIFAILSQIGTEGRVQSVKEKYKQIENWTVNDILVLETLKSKQIITQTQFDEKKDELLGL
;
A
#
# COMPACT_ATOMS: atom_id res chain seq x y z
N MET A 1 8.17 -8.44 7.38
CA MET A 1 8.20 -8.79 5.95
C MET A 1 8.17 -10.29 5.82
N GLY A 2 7.06 -10.83 5.30
CA GLY A 2 6.88 -12.27 5.19
C GLY A 2 7.82 -12.85 4.13
N LYS A 3 8.16 -14.13 4.23
CA LYS A 3 8.98 -14.83 3.21
C LYS A 3 8.38 -14.65 1.80
N ARG A 4 7.05 -14.63 1.68
CA ARG A 4 6.29 -14.41 0.44
C ARG A 4 6.61 -13.06 -0.23
N ASP A 5 6.72 -11.99 0.54
CA ASP A 5 6.99 -10.65 0.01
C ASP A 5 8.39 -10.59 -0.62
N LYS A 6 9.38 -11.25 0.01
CA LYS A 6 10.74 -11.35 -0.52
C LYS A 6 10.82 -12.11 -1.85
N TYR A 7 10.00 -13.14 -2.03
CA TYR A 7 9.93 -13.87 -3.31
C TYR A 7 9.31 -13.02 -4.41
N ILE A 8 8.26 -12.26 -4.09
CA ILE A 8 7.63 -11.34 -5.06
C ILE A 8 8.63 -10.25 -5.46
N ASP A 9 9.37 -9.69 -4.51
CA ASP A 9 10.35 -8.62 -4.75
C ASP A 9 11.56 -9.11 -5.57
N TRP A 10 12.01 -10.35 -5.34
CA TRP A 10 13.05 -10.98 -6.16
C TRP A 10 12.54 -11.28 -7.58
N LEU A 11 11.30 -11.76 -7.71
CA LEU A 11 10.67 -12.05 -8.99
C LEU A 11 10.48 -10.76 -9.82
N THR A 12 10.00 -9.67 -9.21
CA THR A 12 9.87 -8.38 -9.90
C THR A 12 11.22 -7.83 -10.32
N THR A 13 12.25 -7.94 -9.48
CA THR A 13 13.62 -7.55 -9.83
C THR A 13 14.15 -8.33 -11.03
N PHE A 14 13.91 -9.65 -11.06
CA PHE A 14 14.31 -10.51 -12.17
C PHE A 14 13.59 -10.15 -13.48
N ILE A 15 12.28 -9.87 -13.41
CA ILE A 15 11.48 -9.43 -14.56
C ILE A 15 11.97 -8.07 -15.09
N LEU A 16 12.26 -7.12 -14.19
CA LEU A 16 12.80 -5.79 -14.55
C LEU A 16 14.16 -5.90 -15.24
N PHE A 17 15.03 -6.82 -14.79
CA PHE A 17 16.32 -7.09 -15.42
C PHE A 17 16.19 -7.72 -16.82
N LEU A 18 15.12 -8.46 -17.08
CA LEU A 18 14.85 -9.06 -18.38
C LEU A 18 14.50 -8.03 -19.46
N ILE A 19 13.96 -6.87 -19.08
CA ILE A 19 13.55 -5.81 -20.03
C ILE A 19 14.71 -5.34 -20.94
N PRO A 20 15.89 -4.93 -20.41
CA PRO A 20 17.00 -4.53 -21.27
C PRO A 20 17.54 -5.67 -22.14
N VAL A 21 17.48 -6.92 -21.67
CA VAL A 21 17.88 -8.10 -22.46
C VAL A 21 16.93 -8.28 -23.64
N ILE A 22 15.61 -8.19 -23.41
CA ILE A 22 14.59 -8.29 -24.46
C ILE A 22 14.73 -7.16 -25.47
N LEU A 23 14.97 -5.92 -25.02
CA LEU A 23 15.17 -4.76 -25.90
C LEU A 23 16.43 -4.91 -26.76
N THR A 24 17.52 -5.44 -26.19
CA THR A 24 18.80 -5.62 -26.90
C THR A 24 18.69 -6.69 -27.99
N TYR A 25 17.93 -7.76 -27.75
CA TYR A 25 17.76 -8.88 -28.68
C TYR A 25 16.40 -8.86 -29.42
N GLN A 26 15.71 -7.72 -29.41
CA GLN A 26 14.34 -7.59 -29.91
C GLN A 26 14.20 -8.08 -31.36
N GLU A 27 15.13 -7.72 -32.24
CA GLU A 27 15.09 -8.10 -33.66
C GLU A 27 15.20 -9.62 -33.85
N SER A 28 16.05 -10.29 -33.06
CA SER A 28 16.21 -11.73 -33.11
C SER A 28 15.02 -12.46 -32.48
N ILE A 29 14.43 -11.91 -31.42
CA ILE A 29 13.31 -12.54 -30.70
C ILE A 29 12.00 -12.43 -31.49
N ILE A 30 11.72 -11.28 -32.12
CA ILE A 30 10.49 -11.05 -32.89
C ILE A 30 10.38 -12.01 -34.10
N GLN A 31 11.51 -12.49 -34.64
CA GLN A 31 11.49 -13.46 -35.74
C GLN A 31 11.01 -14.85 -35.31
N PHE A 32 11.14 -15.21 -34.03
CA PHE A 32 10.78 -16.54 -33.51
C PHE A 32 9.53 -16.52 -32.62
N VAL A 33 9.04 -15.35 -32.20
CA VAL A 33 7.89 -15.23 -31.31
C VAL A 33 6.65 -14.81 -32.10
N PRO A 34 5.64 -15.69 -32.22
CA PRO A 34 4.36 -15.34 -32.84
C PRO A 34 3.67 -14.22 -32.05
N LYS A 35 3.03 -13.30 -32.77
CA LYS A 35 2.43 -12.07 -32.21
C LYS A 35 1.34 -12.38 -31.17
N GLU A 36 0.71 -13.54 -31.26
CA GLU A 36 -0.31 -14.02 -30.33
C GLU A 36 0.22 -14.13 -28.89
N TYR A 37 1.49 -14.49 -28.70
CA TYR A 37 2.09 -14.64 -27.38
C TYR A 37 2.30 -13.30 -26.66
N LEU A 38 2.50 -12.20 -27.39
CA LEU A 38 2.61 -10.87 -26.80
C LEU A 38 1.30 -10.45 -26.12
N TYR A 39 0.15 -10.80 -26.70
CA TYR A 39 -1.16 -10.50 -26.11
C TYR A 39 -1.42 -11.30 -24.83
N ILE A 40 -0.99 -12.57 -24.79
CA ILE A 40 -1.13 -13.42 -23.61
C ILE A 40 -0.23 -12.90 -22.47
N VAL A 41 1.03 -12.58 -22.77
CA VAL A 41 1.98 -12.08 -21.77
C VAL A 41 1.52 -10.72 -21.21
N SER A 42 1.09 -9.80 -22.08
CA SER A 42 0.54 -8.50 -21.64
C SER A 42 -0.72 -8.65 -20.79
N GLY A 43 -1.61 -9.59 -21.12
CA GLY A 43 -2.76 -9.93 -20.28
C GLY A 43 -2.38 -10.43 -18.89
N ILE A 44 -1.39 -11.33 -18.79
CA ILE A 44 -0.87 -11.82 -17.50
C ILE A 44 -0.28 -10.67 -16.67
N PHE A 45 0.51 -9.79 -17.29
CA PHE A 45 1.05 -8.61 -16.62
C PHE A 45 -0.03 -7.64 -16.13
N ALA A 46 -1.10 -7.45 -16.91
CA ALA A 46 -2.22 -6.62 -16.50
C ALA A 46 -2.92 -7.17 -15.25
N ILE A 47 -3.15 -8.50 -15.20
CA ILE A 47 -3.75 -9.18 -14.04
C ILE A 47 -2.84 -9.06 -12.81
N LEU A 48 -1.53 -9.33 -12.97
CA LEU A 48 -0.57 -9.19 -11.87
C LEU A 48 -0.47 -7.75 -11.35
N SER A 49 -0.57 -6.77 -12.24
CA SER A 49 -0.58 -5.34 -11.89
C SER A 49 -1.82 -4.96 -11.06
N GLN A 50 -3.00 -5.47 -11.42
CA GLN A 50 -4.22 -5.26 -10.63
C GLN A 50 -4.10 -5.86 -9.23
N ILE A 51 -3.66 -7.11 -9.12
CA ILE A 51 -3.49 -7.80 -7.82
C ILE A 51 -2.49 -7.04 -6.92
N GLY A 52 -1.37 -6.59 -7.49
CA GLY A 52 -0.38 -5.81 -6.74
C GLY A 52 -0.92 -4.45 -6.27
N THR A 53 -1.76 -3.81 -7.08
CA THR A 53 -2.36 -2.50 -6.76
C THR A 53 -3.42 -2.63 -5.66
N GLU A 54 -4.30 -3.63 -5.75
CA GLU A 54 -5.33 -3.90 -4.75
C GLU A 54 -4.73 -4.20 -3.38
N GLY A 55 -3.68 -5.04 -3.31
CA GLY A 55 -2.99 -5.34 -2.06
C GLY A 55 -2.36 -4.11 -1.40
N ARG A 56 -1.84 -3.16 -2.20
CA ARG A 56 -1.30 -1.90 -1.69
C ARG A 56 -2.40 -0.99 -1.17
N VAL A 57 -3.52 -0.84 -1.89
CA VAL A 57 -4.65 -0.01 -1.47
C VAL A 57 -5.27 -0.54 -0.17
N GLN A 58 -5.39 -1.86 -0.04
CA GLN A 58 -5.95 -2.49 1.16
C GLN A 58 -5.04 -2.27 2.38
N SER A 59 -3.72 -2.39 2.22
CA SER A 59 -2.75 -2.11 3.30
C SER A 59 -2.78 -0.65 3.77
N VAL A 60 -3.02 0.29 2.85
CA VAL A 60 -3.14 1.72 3.16
C VAL A 60 -4.46 1.98 3.88
N LYS A 61 -5.57 1.38 3.43
CA LYS A 61 -6.88 1.51 4.06
C LYS A 61 -6.90 0.97 5.50
N GLU A 62 -6.21 -0.14 5.75
CA GLU A 62 -6.08 -0.68 7.10
C GLU A 62 -5.28 0.23 8.03
N LYS A 63 -4.22 0.88 7.52
CA LYS A 63 -3.47 1.88 8.30
C LYS A 63 -4.32 3.09 8.66
N TYR A 64 -5.10 3.63 7.72
CA TYR A 64 -6.00 4.75 8.00
C TYR A 64 -7.08 4.37 9.02
N LYS A 65 -7.66 3.18 8.92
CA LYS A 65 -8.66 2.69 9.88
C LYS A 65 -8.08 2.51 11.29
N GLN A 66 -6.82 2.07 11.41
CA GLN A 66 -6.15 1.95 12.71
C GLN A 66 -5.90 3.32 13.34
N ILE A 67 -5.47 4.29 12.54
CA ILE A 67 -5.27 5.68 13.00
C ILE A 67 -6.59 6.28 13.47
N GLU A 68 -7.66 6.14 12.69
CA GLU A 68 -9.00 6.62 13.06
C GLU A 68 -9.48 6.03 14.38
N ASN A 69 -9.33 4.71 14.57
CA ASN A 69 -9.71 4.04 15.83
C ASN A 69 -8.89 4.53 17.04
N TRP A 70 -7.60 4.81 16.87
CA TRP A 70 -6.77 5.36 17.97
C TRP A 70 -7.21 6.78 18.32
N THR A 71 -7.41 7.65 17.33
CA THR A 71 -7.89 9.02 17.54
C THR A 71 -9.26 9.04 18.24
N VAL A 72 -10.21 8.19 17.82
CA VAL A 72 -11.53 8.10 18.47
C VAL A 72 -11.43 7.63 19.91
N ASN A 73 -10.57 6.65 20.21
CA ASN A 73 -10.36 6.17 21.58
C ASN A 73 -9.73 7.24 22.48
N ASP A 74 -8.75 7.99 21.98
CA ASP A 74 -8.10 9.05 22.77
C ASP A 74 -9.07 10.19 23.09
N ILE A 75 -9.94 10.57 22.15
CA ILE A 75 -11.01 11.55 22.40
C ILE A 75 -11.98 11.06 23.49
N LEU A 76 -12.38 9.78 23.45
CA LEU A 76 -13.23 9.16 24.47
C LEU A 76 -12.60 9.15 25.87
N VAL A 77 -11.29 8.91 25.94
CA VAL A 77 -10.53 8.98 27.20
C VAL A 77 -10.51 10.41 27.72
N LEU A 78 -10.24 11.40 26.86
CA LEU A 78 -10.25 12.81 27.22
C LEU A 78 -11.63 13.27 27.71
N GLU A 79 -12.71 12.84 27.07
CA GLU A 79 -14.08 13.12 27.54
C GLU A 79 -14.37 12.48 28.90
N THR A 80 -13.85 11.28 29.14
CA THR A 80 -13.95 10.60 30.42
C THR A 80 -13.16 11.33 31.52
N LEU A 81 -11.96 11.85 31.20
CA LEU A 81 -11.15 12.63 32.14
C LEU A 81 -11.80 13.98 32.47
N LYS A 82 -12.40 14.63 31.46
CA LYS A 82 -13.18 15.87 31.63
C LYS A 82 -14.40 15.62 32.52
N SER A 83 -15.17 14.56 32.29
CA SER A 83 -16.37 14.25 33.10
C SER A 83 -16.02 13.92 34.56
N LYS A 84 -14.83 13.38 34.83
CA LYS A 84 -14.28 13.17 36.17
C LYS A 84 -13.66 14.42 36.81
N GLN A 85 -13.73 15.58 36.15
CA GLN A 85 -13.08 16.84 36.55
C GLN A 85 -11.55 16.71 36.76
N ILE A 86 -10.91 15.73 36.12
CA ILE A 86 -9.46 15.51 36.21
C ILE A 86 -8.71 16.52 35.33
N ILE A 87 -9.34 16.95 34.23
CA ILE A 87 -8.82 17.97 33.30
C ILE A 87 -9.84 19.09 33.12
N THR A 88 -9.36 20.31 32.91
CA THR A 88 -10.22 21.47 32.63
C THR A 88 -10.64 21.53 31.16
N GLN A 89 -11.70 22.29 30.86
CA GLN A 89 -12.21 22.45 29.49
C GLN A 89 -11.13 22.94 28.52
N THR A 90 -10.30 23.89 28.96
CA THR A 90 -9.17 24.43 28.18
C THR A 90 -8.11 23.36 27.87
N GLN A 91 -7.81 22.47 28.83
CA GLN A 91 -6.86 21.38 28.61
C GLN A 91 -7.41 20.28 27.70
N PHE A 92 -8.73 20.08 27.71
CA PHE A 92 -9.40 19.16 26.80
C PHE A 92 -9.35 19.67 25.35
N ASP A 93 -9.65 20.96 25.14
CA ASP A 93 -9.67 21.57 23.81
C ASP A 93 -8.25 21.60 23.20
N GLU A 94 -7.22 21.97 23.97
CA GLU A 94 -5.81 21.96 23.52
C GLU A 94 -5.32 20.55 23.13
N LYS A 95 -5.63 19.54 23.95
CA LYS A 95 -5.31 18.12 23.67
C LYS A 95 -6.03 17.59 22.44
N LYS A 96 -7.27 18.01 22.22
CA LYS A 96 -8.09 17.57 21.10
C LYS A 96 -7.60 18.19 19.80
N ASP A 97 -7.21 19.46 19.81
CA ASP A 97 -6.65 20.17 18.65
C ASP A 97 -5.30 19.54 18.25
N GLU A 98 -4.45 19.20 19.23
CA GLU A 98 -3.19 18.47 19.01
C GLU A 98 -3.41 17.09 18.34
N LEU A 99 -4.45 16.35 18.75
CA LEU A 99 -4.79 15.03 18.19
C LEU A 99 -5.42 15.10 16.79
N LEU A 100 -6.08 16.20 16.45
CA LEU A 100 -6.69 16.43 15.14
C LEU A 100 -5.72 17.11 14.16
N GLY A 101 -4.57 17.59 14.64
CA GLY A 101 -3.58 18.31 13.84
C GLY A 101 -4.09 19.66 13.31
N LEU A 102 -5.01 20.29 14.05
CA LEU A 102 -5.59 21.61 13.77
C LEU A 102 -4.86 22.70 14.57
#